data_AF-A0A8C9XCP0-F1
#
_entry.id   AF-A0A8C9XCP0-F1
#
_cell.length_a   1.000
_cell.length_b   1.000
_cell.length_c   1.000
_cell.angle_alpha   90.00
_cell.angle_beta   90.00
_cell.angle_gamma   90.00
#
_symmetry.space_group_name_H-M   'P 1'
#
loop_
_entity.id
_entity.type
_entity.pdbx_description
1 polymer ?
#
loop_
_entity_poly.entity_id
_entity_poly.type
_entity_poly.pdbx_seq_one_letter_code
_entity_poly.pdbx_strand_id
1 'polypeptide(L)'
;KNKPPVVIIYPKEDVHLDRHVPEEIILSCELSRPNGVVSWYKDGQKLQESENIKLKIEGPYRRLKIISSGVEDSGEYVCDTADASIFFHLSITGKIIP
;
A
#
# COMPACT_ATOMS: atom_id res chain seq x y z
N LYS A 1 -10.34 -17.21 24.72
CA LYS A 1 -10.07 -17.76 23.37
C LYS A 1 -9.12 -16.81 22.67
N ASN A 2 -7.87 -17.20 22.43
CA ASN A 2 -6.92 -16.36 21.69
C ASN A 2 -7.34 -16.35 20.22
N LYS A 3 -7.61 -15.16 19.67
CA LYS A 3 -7.83 -15.02 18.22
C LYS A 3 -6.48 -15.26 17.53
N PRO A 4 -6.41 -15.98 16.40
CA PRO A 4 -5.15 -16.16 15.67
C PRO A 4 -4.57 -14.80 15.22
N PRO A 5 -3.28 -14.68 14.88
CA PRO A 5 -2.71 -13.42 14.39
C PRO A 5 -3.28 -13.01 13.02
N VAL A 6 -3.34 -11.71 12.73
CA VAL A 6 -3.59 -11.18 11.37
C VAL A 6 -2.26 -11.07 10.65
N VAL A 7 -1.94 -12.05 9.80
CA VAL A 7 -0.73 -12.00 8.98
C VAL A 7 -1.07 -11.57 7.56
N ILE A 8 -0.07 -11.05 6.86
CA ILE A 8 -0.13 -10.76 5.42
C ILE A 8 0.23 -12.05 4.68
N ILE A 9 -0.71 -12.53 3.85
CA ILE A 9 -0.53 -13.73 3.02
C ILE A 9 0.20 -13.35 1.72
N TYR A 10 -0.18 -12.21 1.13
CA TYR A 10 0.47 -11.64 -0.04
C TYR A 10 0.55 -10.12 0.05
N PRO A 11 1.63 -9.50 -0.44
CA PRO A 11 2.86 -10.16 -0.89
C PRO A 11 3.61 -10.78 0.30
N LYS A 12 4.45 -11.79 0.04
CA LYS A 12 5.22 -12.48 1.08
C LYS A 12 6.54 -11.78 1.42
N GLU A 13 6.97 -10.91 0.53
CA GLU A 13 8.24 -10.17 0.57
C GLU A 13 7.98 -8.75 0.08
N ASP A 14 8.92 -7.85 0.36
CA ASP A 14 8.80 -6.45 0.00
C ASP A 14 8.77 -6.26 -1.52
N VAL A 15 7.92 -5.33 -1.97
CA VAL A 15 7.63 -5.13 -3.38
C VAL A 15 8.31 -3.87 -3.87
N HIS A 16 9.00 -3.96 -5.01
CA HIS A 16 9.60 -2.80 -5.67
C HIS A 16 8.81 -2.48 -6.93
N LEU A 17 8.38 -1.22 -7.08
CA LEU A 17 7.55 -0.76 -8.17
C LEU A 17 8.20 0.45 -8.83
N ASP A 18 8.72 0.26 -10.04
CA ASP A 18 9.20 1.35 -10.88
C ASP A 18 8.14 1.76 -11.89
N ARG A 19 7.92 3.08 -11.97
CA ARG A 19 6.96 3.73 -12.86
C ARG A 19 7.63 4.89 -13.57
N HIS A 20 7.20 5.13 -14.80
CA HIS A 20 7.83 6.11 -15.70
C HIS A 20 6.86 7.17 -16.20
N VAL A 21 5.56 6.99 -15.91
CA VAL A 21 4.49 7.89 -16.30
C VAL A 21 3.51 8.03 -15.14
N PRO A 22 2.89 9.20 -14.97
CA PRO A 22 1.75 9.38 -14.07
C PRO A 22 0.64 8.41 -14.43
N GLU A 23 0.29 7.53 -13.49
CA GLU A 23 -0.84 6.61 -13.62
C GLU A 23 -1.51 6.36 -12.27
N GLU A 24 -2.61 5.61 -12.29
CA GLU A 24 -3.20 5.09 -11.07
C GLU A 24 -2.31 3.99 -10.48
N ILE A 25 -1.97 4.10 -9.19
CA ILE A 25 -1.18 3.07 -8.49
C ILE A 25 -2.06 2.40 -7.45
N ILE A 26 -2.04 1.07 -7.41
CA ILE A 26 -2.71 0.26 -6.40
C ILE A 26 -1.67 -0.62 -5.70
N LEU A 27 -1.45 -0.34 -4.42
CA LEU A 27 -0.73 -1.24 -3.51
C LEU A 27 -1.75 -2.12 -2.80
N SER A 28 -1.49 -3.42 -2.73
CA SER A 28 -2.47 -4.39 -2.23
C SER A 28 -1.81 -5.39 -1.30
N CYS A 29 -2.48 -5.67 -0.18
CA CYS A 29 -2.14 -6.73 0.75
C CYS A 29 -3.34 -7.66 0.93
N GLU A 30 -3.12 -8.97 0.88
CA GLU A 30 -4.10 -9.98 1.28
C GLU A 30 -3.82 -10.42 2.72
N LEU A 31 -4.84 -10.39 3.57
CA LEU A 31 -4.73 -10.77 4.98
C LEU A 31 -5.25 -12.17 5.22
N SER A 32 -4.75 -12.83 6.27
CA SER A 32 -5.26 -14.11 6.75
C SER A 32 -6.71 -14.07 7.22
N ARG A 33 -7.25 -12.87 7.48
CA ARG A 33 -8.64 -12.67 7.91
C ARG A 33 -9.32 -11.54 7.14
N PRO A 34 -10.54 -11.75 6.62
CA PRO A 34 -11.31 -10.73 5.93
C PRO A 34 -11.58 -9.45 6.75
N ASN A 35 -11.62 -9.55 8.08
CA ASN A 35 -11.86 -8.43 8.97
C ASN A 35 -10.59 -7.88 9.64
N GLY A 36 -9.39 -8.26 9.16
CA GLY A 36 -8.14 -7.72 9.68
C GLY A 36 -8.03 -6.21 9.46
N VAL A 37 -7.58 -5.46 10.46
CA VAL A 37 -7.39 -4.00 10.34
C VAL A 37 -5.93 -3.73 10.03
N VAL A 38 -5.68 -2.76 9.16
CA VAL A 38 -4.32 -2.31 8.83
C VAL A 38 -4.22 -0.80 8.96
N SER A 39 -3.01 -0.32 9.20
CA SER A 39 -2.64 1.08 8.97
C SER A 39 -1.71 1.16 7.77
N TRP A 40 -1.90 2.19 6.95
CA TRP A 40 -0.98 2.50 5.87
C TRP A 40 -0.08 3.66 6.27
N TYR A 41 1.20 3.57 5.89
CA TYR A 41 2.18 4.62 6.10
C TYR A 41 2.90 4.92 4.79
N LYS A 42 3.37 6.17 4.64
CA LYS A 42 4.34 6.58 3.63
C LYS A 42 5.49 7.29 4.33
N ASP A 43 6.71 6.84 4.14
CA ASP A 43 7.93 7.40 4.71
C ASP A 43 7.80 7.63 6.23
N GLY A 44 7.23 6.65 6.93
CA GLY A 44 6.96 6.68 8.37
C GLY A 44 5.74 7.50 8.81
N GLN A 45 5.08 8.23 7.91
CA GLN A 45 3.89 9.04 8.23
C GLN A 45 2.62 8.26 7.95
N LYS A 46 1.70 8.25 8.91
CA LYS A 46 0.41 7.56 8.77
C LYS A 46 -0.42 8.22 7.69
N LEU A 47 -0.85 7.44 6.70
CA LEU A 47 -1.70 7.92 5.63
C LEU A 47 -3.15 8.06 6.09
N GLN A 48 -3.82 9.04 5.51
CA GLN A 48 -5.25 9.29 5.65
C GLN A 48 -5.86 9.37 4.25
N GLU A 49 -7.15 9.05 4.14
CA GLU A 49 -7.86 9.22 2.87
C GLU A 49 -7.90 10.70 2.49
N SER A 50 -7.71 10.97 1.20
CA SER A 50 -7.77 12.31 0.62
C SER A 50 -8.45 12.23 -0.76
N GLU A 51 -8.44 13.31 -1.53
CA GLU A 51 -8.89 13.26 -2.92
C GLU A 51 -8.03 12.30 -3.74
N ASN A 52 -6.70 12.35 -3.58
CA ASN A 52 -5.75 11.52 -4.35
C ASN A 52 -5.49 10.13 -3.73
N ILE A 53 -5.68 9.95 -2.42
CA ILE A 53 -5.42 8.69 -1.71
C ILE A 53 -6.74 8.05 -1.26
N LYS A 54 -6.99 6.81 -1.68
CA LYS A 54 -8.13 6.00 -1.22
C LYS A 54 -7.65 4.73 -0.52
N LEU A 55 -8.23 4.43 0.64
CA LEU A 55 -7.93 3.22 1.41
C LEU A 55 -9.14 2.30 1.37
N LYS A 56 -9.02 1.14 0.72
CA LYS A 56 -10.13 0.22 0.45
C LYS A 56 -9.97 -1.10 1.20
N ILE A 57 -11.11 -1.59 1.69
CA ILE A 57 -11.27 -2.90 2.31
C ILE A 57 -12.17 -3.73 1.39
N GLU A 58 -11.62 -4.79 0.82
CA GLU A 58 -12.34 -5.65 -0.14
C GLU A 58 -12.10 -7.11 0.21
N GLY A 59 -12.98 -7.68 1.06
CA GLY A 59 -12.78 -9.02 1.60
C GLY A 59 -11.45 -9.12 2.38
N PRO A 60 -10.56 -10.08 2.06
CA PRO A 60 -9.24 -10.19 2.68
C PRO A 60 -8.26 -9.12 2.19
N TYR A 61 -8.59 -8.36 1.14
CA TYR A 61 -7.67 -7.40 0.56
C TYR A 61 -7.76 -6.03 1.25
N ARG A 62 -6.59 -5.43 1.46
CA ARG A 62 -6.41 -4.03 1.87
C ARG A 62 -5.66 -3.33 0.76
N ARG A 63 -6.26 -2.28 0.22
CA ARG A 63 -5.72 -1.56 -0.93
C ARG A 63 -5.51 -0.09 -0.59
N LEU A 64 -4.33 0.40 -0.93
CA LEU A 64 -4.05 1.82 -1.05
C LEU A 64 -4.06 2.14 -2.54
N LYS A 65 -4.89 3.12 -2.93
CA LYS A 65 -5.00 3.60 -4.30
C LYS A 65 -4.58 5.05 -4.37
N ILE A 66 -3.60 5.35 -5.22
CA ILE A 66 -3.17 6.69 -5.62
C ILE A 66 -3.82 6.95 -6.98
N ILE A 67 -4.76 7.90 -7.05
CA ILE A 67 -5.59 8.11 -8.25
C ILE A 67 -4.76 8.68 -9.41
N SER A 68 -3.97 9.71 -9.12
CA SER A 68 -3.06 10.35 -10.06
C SER A 68 -1.69 10.42 -9.40
N SER A 69 -0.78 9.52 -9.81
CA SER A 69 0.55 9.48 -9.21
C SER A 69 1.50 10.51 -9.82
N GLY A 70 2.32 11.11 -8.97
CA GLY A 70 3.41 12.02 -9.34
C GLY A 70 4.75 11.55 -8.79
N VAL A 71 5.84 12.24 -9.16
CA VAL A 71 7.19 11.91 -8.65
C VAL A 71 7.26 12.03 -7.13
N GLU A 72 6.46 12.93 -6.55
CA GLU A 72 6.28 13.14 -5.12
C GLU A 72 5.65 11.94 -4.40
N ASP A 73 4.94 11.07 -5.11
CA ASP A 73 4.37 9.85 -4.55
C ASP A 73 5.41 8.72 -4.44
N SER A 74 6.62 8.90 -4.96
CA SER A 74 7.72 7.99 -4.67
C SER A 74 8.01 7.93 -3.17
N GLY A 75 8.45 6.78 -2.68
CA GLY A 75 8.75 6.57 -1.28
C GLY A 75 8.54 5.14 -0.83
N GLU A 76 8.73 4.91 0.46
CA GLU A 76 8.45 3.64 1.11
C GLU A 76 7.02 3.67 1.69
N TYR A 77 6.20 2.75 1.22
CA TYR A 77 4.85 2.54 1.75
C TYR A 77 4.81 1.27 2.58
N VAL A 78 4.11 1.32 3.71
CA VAL A 78 3.96 0.17 4.61
C VAL A 78 2.49 -0.14 4.79
N CYS A 79 2.13 -1.41 4.60
CA CYS A 79 0.87 -1.94 5.11
C CYS A 79 1.15 -2.69 6.41
N ASP A 80 0.64 -2.14 7.50
CA ASP A 80 0.97 -2.56 8.86
C ASP A 80 -0.25 -3.18 9.53
N THR A 81 -0.13 -4.43 9.96
CA THR A 81 -1.08 -5.09 10.86
C THR A 81 -0.50 -5.07 12.28
N ALA A 82 -1.29 -5.51 13.28
CA ALA A 82 -0.77 -5.65 14.63
C ALA A 82 0.33 -6.72 14.78
N ASP A 83 0.42 -7.67 13.83
CA ASP A 83 1.26 -8.86 13.92
C ASP A 83 2.31 -8.95 12.80
N ALA A 84 2.20 -8.16 11.73
CA ALA A 84 3.08 -8.20 10.57
C ALA A 84 3.02 -6.89 9.77
N SER A 85 4.09 -6.59 9.03
CA SER A 85 4.15 -5.46 8.10
C SER A 85 4.75 -5.93 6.78
N ILE A 86 4.43 -5.25 5.68
CA ILE A 86 5.04 -5.47 4.37
C ILE A 86 5.35 -4.12 3.73
N PHE A 87 6.49 -4.03 3.04
CA PHE A 87 6.97 -2.78 2.46
C PHE A 87 6.76 -2.77 0.95
N PHE A 88 6.44 -1.60 0.43
CA PHE A 88 6.36 -1.29 -0.99
C PHE A 88 7.28 -0.11 -1.27
N HIS A 89 8.33 -0.32 -2.04
CA HIS A 89 9.23 0.72 -2.50
C HIS A 89 8.75 1.22 -3.86
N LEU A 90 8.07 2.36 -3.87
CA LEU A 90 7.52 2.97 -5.07
C LEU A 90 8.49 4.04 -5.59
N SER A 91 8.87 3.91 -6.86
CA SER A 91 9.73 4.83 -7.58
C SER A 91 9.00 5.30 -8.84
N ILE A 92 8.69 6.59 -8.91
CA ILE A 92 8.05 7.21 -10.08
C ILE A 92 9.05 8.18 -10.69
N THR A 93 9.56 7.83 -11.85
CA THR A 93 10.43 8.69 -12.65
C THR A 93 9.58 9.53 -13.59
N GLY A 94 9.70 10.85 -13.47
CA GLY A 94 9.00 11.79 -14.34
C GLY A 94 9.66 11.80 -15.72
N LYS A 95 9.27 10.89 -16.62
CA LYS A 95 9.46 11.14 -18.05
C LYS A 95 8.24 11.88 -18.56
N ILE A 96 8.37 13.21 -18.66
CA ILE A 96 7.59 13.95 -19.66
C ILE A 96 8.09 13.41 -21.00
N ILE A 97 7.31 12.52 -21.62
CA ILE A 97 7.56 12.13 -23.00
C ILE A 97 7.29 13.39 -23.82
N PRO A 98 8.30 13.99 -24.49
CA PRO A 98 8.13 15.20 -25.29
C PRO A 98 7.19 14.99 -26.48
#